data_AF-A0A936D298-F1
#
_entry.id   AF-A0A936D298-F1
#
_cell.length_a   1.000
_cell.length_b   1.000
_cell.length_c   1.000
_cell.angle_alpha   90.00
_cell.angle_beta   90.00
_cell.angle_gamma   90.00
#
_symmetry.space_group_name_H-M   'P 1'
#
loop_
_entity.id
_entity.type
_entity.pdbx_description
1 polymer ?
#
loop_
_entity_poly.entity_id
_entity_poly.type
_entity_poly.pdbx_seq_one_letter_code
_entity_poly.pdbx_strand_id
1 'polypeptide(L)'
;MANGLFLCLSKRFSYSCYRIFSINIFLLGLSACTSLGVKFEIDYADRDSLNFTGPGSATGIMLDGVMDGAGVAIGIAIDQGIAKDISNNILRHDPKFDFRDLLRQKLNRSSISGLESIKIQTYGFKSAPGKDLVSAWLKLDVVKNGTAFHINYPDDFADIRTEKFVKIKENASIAVELLIHAIDEVIKRKLVNSNHNSD
;
A
#
# COMPACT_ATOMS: atom_id res chain seq x y z
N MET A 1 -71.36 54.42 -15.44
CA MET A 1 -71.49 53.16 -14.67
C MET A 1 -70.73 52.07 -15.41
N ALA A 2 -69.48 51.82 -15.02
CA ALA A 2 -68.66 50.75 -15.58
C ALA A 2 -67.91 50.09 -14.42
N ASN A 3 -68.49 48.99 -13.93
CA ASN A 3 -67.93 48.16 -12.87
C ASN A 3 -67.23 46.96 -13.47
N GLY A 4 -66.09 46.60 -12.89
CA GLY A 4 -65.68 45.20 -12.73
C GLY A 4 -65.01 44.56 -13.93
N LEU A 5 -63.74 44.89 -14.19
CA LEU A 5 -62.90 44.00 -14.99
C LEU A 5 -61.41 44.12 -14.69
N PHE A 6 -60.96 44.11 -13.43
CA PHE A 6 -59.52 44.07 -13.16
C PHE A 6 -59.25 43.56 -11.74
N LEU A 7 -59.44 42.27 -11.46
CA LEU A 7 -58.95 41.62 -10.22
C LEU A 7 -59.17 40.10 -10.28
N CYS A 8 -58.58 39.40 -11.26
CA CYS A 8 -58.59 37.93 -11.21
C CYS A 8 -57.42 37.25 -11.96
N LEU A 9 -56.19 37.77 -11.85
CA LEU A 9 -55.05 37.15 -12.55
C LEU A 9 -53.70 37.10 -11.81
N SER A 10 -53.58 37.54 -10.54
CA SER A 10 -52.27 37.52 -9.86
C SER A 10 -52.05 36.38 -8.85
N LYS A 11 -53.07 35.59 -8.47
CA LYS A 11 -52.93 34.62 -7.35
C LYS A 11 -52.73 33.15 -7.72
N ARG A 12 -52.75 32.77 -9.00
CA ARG A 12 -52.54 31.36 -9.42
C ARG A 12 -51.11 31.02 -9.86
N PHE A 13 -50.20 31.99 -9.97
CA PHE A 13 -48.85 31.74 -10.49
C PHE A 13 -47.80 31.40 -9.41
N SER A 14 -48.02 31.74 -8.13
CA SER A 14 -46.99 31.54 -7.08
C SER A 14 -46.87 30.10 -6.56
N TYR A 15 -47.93 29.28 -6.63
CA TYR A 15 -47.89 27.90 -6.09
C TYR A 15 -47.23 26.88 -7.04
N SER A 16 -47.21 27.17 -8.34
CA SER A 16 -46.64 26.26 -9.36
C SER A 16 -45.11 26.33 -9.38
N CYS A 17 -44.54 27.53 -9.18
CA CYS A 17 -43.10 27.74 -9.17
C CYS A 17 -42.43 27.11 -7.93
N TYR A 18 -43.09 27.16 -6.77
CA TYR A 18 -42.56 26.60 -5.52
C TYR A 18 -42.48 25.05 -5.55
N ARG A 19 -43.43 24.37 -6.21
CA ARG A 19 -43.37 22.91 -6.40
C ARG A 19 -42.20 22.48 -7.28
N ILE A 20 -41.95 23.18 -8.40
CA ILE A 20 -40.84 22.86 -9.32
C ILE A 20 -39.48 23.13 -8.67
N PHE A 21 -39.37 24.19 -7.86
CA PHE A 21 -38.14 24.51 -7.12
C PHE A 21 -37.83 23.47 -6.02
N SER A 22 -38.85 22.99 -5.30
CA SER A 22 -38.68 21.95 -4.28
C SER A 22 -38.24 20.60 -4.87
N ILE A 23 -38.73 20.24 -6.05
CA ILE A 23 -38.39 18.98 -6.74
C ILE A 23 -36.94 19.01 -7.24
N ASN A 24 -36.46 20.15 -7.75
CA ASN A 24 -35.06 20.28 -8.19
C ASN A 24 -34.06 20.27 -7.03
N ILE A 25 -34.42 20.85 -5.87
CA ILE A 25 -33.59 20.78 -4.66
C ILE A 25 -33.49 19.35 -4.13
N PHE A 26 -34.56 18.55 -4.25
CA PHE A 26 -34.57 17.16 -3.83
C PHE A 26 -33.76 16.25 -4.77
N LEU A 27 -33.80 16.50 -6.09
CA LEU A 27 -32.98 15.76 -7.06
C LEU A 27 -31.48 16.08 -6.96
N LEU A 28 -31.10 17.31 -6.58
CA LEU A 28 -29.71 17.69 -6.36
C LEU A 28 -29.09 17.08 -5.09
N GLY A 29 -29.90 16.58 -4.15
CA GLY A 29 -29.42 15.91 -2.93
C GLY A 29 -29.03 14.43 -3.13
N LEU A 30 -29.52 13.79 -4.19
CA LEU A 30 -29.31 12.35 -4.44
C LEU A 30 -28.01 12.04 -5.20
N SER A 31 -27.35 13.03 -5.81
CA SER A 31 -26.08 12.84 -6.52
C SER A 31 -24.85 12.85 -5.61
N ALA A 32 -25.00 13.08 -4.30
CA ALA A 32 -23.89 13.21 -3.35
C ALA A 32 -23.37 11.89 -2.75
N CYS A 33 -23.97 10.73 -3.06
CA CYS A 33 -23.68 9.47 -2.33
C CYS A 33 -22.96 8.36 -3.11
N THR A 34 -22.36 8.61 -4.28
CA THR A 34 -21.53 7.61 -4.96
C THR A 34 -20.04 7.82 -4.69
N SER A 35 -19.62 7.65 -3.43
CA SER A 35 -18.23 7.40 -3.08
C SER A 35 -18.20 6.41 -1.91
N LEU A 36 -18.71 5.21 -2.14
CA LEU A 36 -18.35 4.07 -1.33
C LEU A 36 -16.91 3.69 -1.72
N GLY A 37 -15.94 4.37 -1.12
CA GLY A 37 -14.56 3.88 -1.12
C GLY A 37 -14.54 2.50 -0.46
N VAL A 38 -13.91 1.52 -1.12
CA VAL A 38 -13.67 0.20 -0.53
C VAL A 38 -12.85 0.43 0.74
N LYS A 39 -13.44 0.17 1.91
CA LYS A 39 -12.74 0.26 3.19
C LYS A 39 -12.06 -1.07 3.44
N PHE A 40 -10.75 -1.09 3.29
CA PHE A 40 -9.90 -2.18 3.75
C PHE A 40 -8.91 -1.63 4.79
N GLU A 41 -8.55 -2.47 5.74
CA GLU A 41 -7.61 -2.12 6.82
C GLU A 41 -6.18 -2.49 6.42
N ILE A 42 -5.23 -1.61 6.69
CA ILE A 42 -3.80 -1.93 6.55
C ILE A 42 -3.14 -1.64 7.89
N ASP A 43 -2.54 -2.66 8.50
CA ASP A 43 -1.84 -2.51 9.76
C ASP A 43 -0.46 -3.19 9.75
N TYR A 44 0.41 -2.82 10.68
CA TYR A 44 1.68 -3.49 10.92
C TYR A 44 1.47 -4.59 11.95
N ALA A 45 2.05 -5.78 11.73
CA ALA A 45 1.93 -6.87 12.68
C ALA A 45 2.80 -6.67 13.93
N ASP A 46 3.96 -6.01 13.77
CA ASP A 46 4.90 -5.74 14.86
C ASP A 46 5.37 -4.28 14.83
N ARG A 47 6.31 -3.94 13.94
CA ARG A 47 6.92 -2.61 13.87
C ARG A 47 6.88 -2.03 12.47
N ASP A 48 6.65 -0.72 12.42
CA ASP A 48 6.93 0.09 11.23
C ASP A 48 8.42 0.40 11.16
N SER A 49 9.21 -0.61 10.82
CA SER A 49 10.63 -0.44 10.55
C SER A 49 11.02 -1.19 9.31
N LEU A 50 11.85 -0.54 8.50
CA LEU A 50 12.47 -1.15 7.35
C LEU A 50 13.45 -2.23 7.81
N ASN A 51 13.34 -3.43 7.22
CA ASN A 51 14.20 -4.56 7.55
C ASN A 51 15.21 -4.82 6.43
N PHE A 52 16.39 -5.31 6.80
CA PHE A 52 17.38 -5.79 5.86
C PHE A 52 17.82 -7.19 6.27
N THR A 53 18.00 -8.09 5.31
CA THR A 53 18.59 -9.41 5.52
C THR A 53 19.63 -9.64 4.45
N GLY A 54 20.88 -9.78 4.85
CA GLY A 54 21.96 -9.92 3.89
C GLY A 54 23.15 -10.69 4.44
N PRO A 55 24.37 -10.40 3.95
CA PRO A 55 25.55 -11.16 4.33
C PRO A 55 25.90 -11.04 5.81
N GLY A 56 25.41 -10.03 6.54
CA GLY A 56 25.69 -9.83 7.96
C GLY A 56 25.20 -11.00 8.79
N SER A 57 23.91 -11.36 8.71
CA SER A 57 23.35 -12.52 9.40
C SER A 57 24.01 -13.85 8.98
N ALA A 58 24.33 -14.01 7.70
CA ALA A 58 25.08 -15.18 7.21
C ALA A 58 26.51 -15.26 7.79
N THR A 59 27.22 -14.12 7.81
CA THR A 59 28.57 -14.02 8.37
C THR A 59 28.54 -14.22 9.88
N GLY A 60 27.50 -13.76 10.56
CA GLY A 60 27.33 -13.96 11.99
C GLY A 60 27.25 -15.44 12.37
N ILE A 61 26.55 -16.25 11.59
CA ILE A 61 26.52 -17.71 11.76
C ILE A 61 27.90 -18.34 11.52
N MET A 62 28.68 -17.82 10.57
CA MET A 62 30.05 -18.30 10.35
C MET A 62 30.99 -17.92 11.51
N LEU A 63 30.79 -16.73 12.09
CA LEU A 63 31.57 -16.25 13.24
C LEU A 63 31.17 -16.93 14.55
N ASP A 64 29.99 -17.54 14.62
CA ASP A 64 29.52 -18.30 15.79
C ASP A 64 30.53 -19.39 16.20
N GLY A 65 31.18 -20.04 15.23
CA GLY A 65 32.21 -21.05 15.52
C GLY A 65 33.47 -20.51 16.19
N VAL A 66 33.72 -19.19 16.12
CA VAL A 66 34.93 -18.53 16.66
C VAL A 66 34.60 -17.62 17.85
N MET A 67 33.43 -16.98 17.82
CA MET A 67 33.00 -15.97 18.78
C MET A 67 31.77 -16.42 19.58
N ASP A 68 31.31 -17.66 19.41
CA ASP A 68 30.05 -18.20 19.97
C ASP A 68 28.87 -17.26 19.60
N GLY A 69 27.80 -17.25 20.40
CA GLY A 69 26.61 -16.41 20.15
C GLY A 69 26.89 -14.91 19.90
N ALA A 70 28.09 -14.39 20.23
CA ALA A 70 28.48 -13.03 19.86
C ALA A 70 28.65 -12.84 18.35
N GLY A 71 29.09 -13.86 17.60
CA GLY A 71 29.20 -13.82 16.15
C GLY A 71 27.84 -13.56 15.49
N VAL A 72 26.82 -14.32 15.90
CA VAL A 72 25.43 -14.14 15.43
C VAL A 72 24.90 -12.74 15.78
N ALA A 73 25.14 -12.27 17.01
CA ALA A 73 24.73 -10.94 17.44
C ALA A 73 25.36 -9.82 16.60
N ILE A 74 26.65 -9.94 16.26
CA ILE A 74 27.35 -8.99 15.37
C ILE A 74 26.71 -9.00 13.98
N GLY A 75 26.44 -10.19 13.43
CA GLY A 75 25.79 -10.32 12.13
C GLY A 75 24.41 -9.64 12.06
N ILE A 76 23.58 -9.85 13.08
CA ILE A 76 22.26 -9.20 13.19
C ILE A 76 22.42 -7.68 13.32
N ALA A 77 23.37 -7.20 14.13
CA ALA A 77 23.62 -5.78 14.31
C ALA A 77 24.08 -5.09 13.01
N ILE A 78 24.86 -5.79 12.18
CA ILE A 78 25.26 -5.30 10.85
C ILE A 78 24.03 -5.12 9.97
N ASP A 79 23.19 -6.15 9.86
CA ASP A 79 21.99 -6.10 9.02
C ASP A 79 21.01 -5.02 9.51
N GLN A 80 20.83 -4.86 10.83
CA GLN A 80 20.04 -3.77 11.41
C GLN A 80 20.64 -2.38 11.12
N GLY A 81 21.96 -2.24 11.18
CA GLY A 81 22.66 -1.01 10.84
C GLY A 81 22.44 -0.61 9.39
N ILE A 82 22.54 -1.57 8.46
CA ILE A 82 22.25 -1.36 7.04
C ILE A 82 20.80 -0.93 6.82
N ALA A 83 19.84 -1.61 7.45
CA ALA A 83 18.43 -1.26 7.35
C ALA A 83 18.18 0.19 7.79
N LYS A 84 18.79 0.59 8.91
CA LYS A 84 18.71 1.96 9.45
C LYS A 84 19.35 2.99 8.52
N ASP A 85 20.49 2.68 7.92
CA ASP A 85 21.16 3.55 6.93
C ASP A 85 20.26 3.81 5.72
N ILE A 86 19.65 2.77 5.17
CA ILE A 86 18.74 2.88 4.01
C ILE A 86 17.49 3.68 4.40
N SER A 87 16.87 3.34 5.53
CA SER A 87 15.69 4.05 6.04
C SER A 87 15.96 5.55 6.23
N ASN A 88 17.09 5.89 6.86
CA ASN A 88 17.51 7.29 7.02
C ASN A 88 17.74 7.99 5.69
N ASN A 89 18.30 7.30 4.69
CA ASN A 89 18.49 7.89 3.37
C ASN A 89 17.14 8.19 2.70
N ILE A 90 16.18 7.26 2.77
CA ILE A 90 14.82 7.46 2.26
C ILE A 90 14.18 8.66 2.96
N LEU A 91 14.21 8.74 4.28
CA LEU A 91 13.61 9.83 5.05
C LEU A 91 14.29 11.19 4.82
N ARG A 92 15.58 11.22 4.47
CA ARG A 92 16.27 12.46 4.07
C ARG A 92 15.77 12.98 2.72
N HIS A 93 15.44 12.08 1.80
CA HIS A 93 14.95 12.46 0.47
C HIS A 93 13.44 12.73 0.47
N ASP A 94 12.67 11.90 1.17
CA ASP A 94 11.23 12.02 1.37
C ASP A 94 10.88 11.88 2.86
N PRO A 95 10.80 13.01 3.60
CA PRO A 95 10.50 13.01 5.04
C PRO A 95 9.12 12.47 5.40
N LYS A 96 8.21 12.33 4.43
CA LYS A 96 6.85 11.82 4.62
C LYS A 96 6.68 10.39 4.12
N PHE A 97 7.79 9.72 3.80
CA PHE A 97 7.73 8.34 3.36
C PHE A 97 7.10 7.45 4.44
N ASP A 98 5.99 6.83 4.08
CA ASP A 98 5.28 5.84 4.88
C ASP A 98 4.92 4.67 3.95
N PHE A 99 5.38 3.46 4.30
CA PHE A 99 5.18 2.28 3.47
C PHE A 99 3.70 1.85 3.42
N ARG A 100 2.96 2.00 4.51
CA ARG A 100 1.51 1.73 4.59
C ARG A 100 0.75 2.67 3.65
N ASP A 101 1.10 3.95 3.62
CA ASP A 101 0.47 4.91 2.70
C ASP A 101 0.82 4.63 1.24
N LEU A 102 2.07 4.25 0.95
CA LEU A 102 2.48 3.80 -0.38
C LEU A 102 1.65 2.59 -0.85
N LEU A 103 1.52 1.59 0.02
CA LEU A 103 0.73 0.39 -0.25
C LEU A 103 -0.75 0.73 -0.45
N ARG A 104 -1.32 1.56 0.43
CA ARG A 104 -2.71 2.03 0.34
C ARG A 104 -2.98 2.75 -0.99
N GLN A 105 -2.08 3.65 -1.40
CA GLN A 105 -2.20 4.37 -2.67
C GLN A 105 -2.26 3.41 -3.86
N LYS A 106 -1.39 2.39 -3.88
CA LYS A 106 -1.34 1.38 -4.93
C LYS A 106 -2.59 0.51 -4.97
N LEU A 107 -3.04 0.02 -3.82
CA LEU A 107 -4.25 -0.80 -3.72
C LEU A 107 -5.51 -0.04 -4.15
N ASN A 108 -5.64 1.22 -3.75
CA ASN A 108 -6.75 2.09 -4.16
C ASN A 108 -6.81 2.28 -5.68
N ARG A 109 -5.65 2.41 -6.34
CA ARG A 109 -5.58 2.54 -7.80
C ARG A 109 -5.97 1.25 -8.52
N SER A 110 -5.68 0.10 -7.93
CA SER A 110 -5.93 -1.21 -8.55
C SER A 110 -7.34 -1.75 -8.34
N SER A 111 -8.17 -1.11 -7.48
CA SER A 111 -9.59 -1.46 -7.26
C SER A 111 -9.83 -2.96 -7.04
N ILE A 112 -9.11 -3.55 -6.07
CA ILE A 112 -9.19 -4.98 -5.76
C ILE A 112 -10.51 -5.28 -5.04
N SER A 113 -11.38 -6.07 -5.67
CA SER A 113 -12.63 -6.49 -5.06
C SER A 113 -12.41 -7.52 -3.94
N GLY A 114 -13.20 -7.39 -2.87
CA GLY A 114 -13.19 -8.36 -1.77
C GLY A 114 -11.99 -8.27 -0.82
N LEU A 115 -11.13 -7.27 -0.97
CA LEU A 115 -10.03 -7.04 -0.03
C LEU A 115 -10.58 -6.49 1.29
N GLU A 116 -10.30 -7.17 2.40
CA GLU A 116 -10.81 -6.79 3.73
C GLU A 116 -9.69 -6.21 4.60
N SER A 117 -8.57 -6.92 4.72
CA SER A 117 -7.43 -6.48 5.53
C SER A 117 -6.09 -6.97 4.99
N ILE A 118 -5.05 -6.18 5.27
CA ILE A 118 -3.65 -6.53 5.02
C ILE A 118 -2.85 -6.23 6.28
N LYS A 119 -2.15 -7.24 6.79
CA LYS A 119 -1.14 -7.07 7.84
C LYS A 119 0.25 -7.13 7.23
N ILE A 120 1.01 -6.06 7.41
CA ILE A 120 2.40 -5.96 6.98
C ILE A 120 3.26 -6.60 8.07
N GLN A 121 3.75 -7.81 7.80
CA GLN A 121 4.65 -8.53 8.71
C GLN A 121 6.08 -7.99 8.59
N THR A 122 6.52 -7.73 7.35
CA THR A 122 7.86 -7.23 7.10
C THR A 122 7.88 -6.47 5.77
N TYR A 123 8.60 -5.35 5.73
CA TYR A 123 8.99 -4.70 4.49
C TYR A 123 10.47 -4.30 4.55
N GLY A 124 11.13 -4.26 3.39
CA GLY A 124 12.50 -3.81 3.28
C GLY A 124 13.24 -4.54 2.17
N PHE A 125 14.43 -5.05 2.45
CA PHE A 125 15.31 -5.61 1.43
C PHE A 125 15.99 -6.92 1.85
N LYS A 126 16.23 -7.81 0.89
CA LYS A 126 16.88 -9.11 1.09
C LYS A 126 17.94 -9.32 0.01
N SER A 127 19.08 -9.90 0.39
CA SER A 127 20.10 -10.28 -0.60
C SER A 127 19.54 -11.30 -1.59
N ALA A 128 19.79 -11.05 -2.87
CA ALA A 128 19.35 -11.88 -3.97
C ALA A 128 20.53 -12.70 -4.53
N PRO A 129 20.26 -13.80 -5.27
CA PRO A 129 21.30 -14.56 -5.94
C PRO A 129 22.08 -13.67 -6.92
N GLY A 130 23.41 -13.66 -6.78
CA GLY A 130 24.31 -12.82 -7.56
C GLY A 130 25.20 -11.94 -6.69
N LYS A 131 26.23 -11.35 -7.30
CA LYS A 131 27.20 -10.54 -6.55
C LYS A 131 26.61 -9.18 -6.18
N ASP A 132 26.48 -8.94 -4.88
CA ASP A 132 26.00 -7.69 -4.29
C ASP A 132 24.60 -7.26 -4.79
N LEU A 133 23.76 -8.21 -5.15
CA LEU A 133 22.39 -7.96 -5.58
C LEU A 133 21.42 -8.04 -4.40
N VAL A 134 20.44 -7.17 -4.45
CA VAL A 134 19.41 -7.03 -3.42
C VAL A 134 18.06 -6.89 -4.10
N SER A 135 17.05 -7.56 -3.55
CA SER A 135 15.65 -7.40 -3.93
C SER A 135 14.86 -6.77 -2.78
N ALA A 136 13.71 -6.21 -3.11
CA ALA A 136 12.73 -5.88 -2.08
C ALA A 136 12.26 -7.16 -1.36
N TRP A 137 11.88 -6.99 -0.09
CA TRP A 137 11.42 -8.06 0.77
C TRP A 137 10.11 -7.65 1.41
N LEU A 138 9.03 -8.36 1.10
CA LEU A 138 7.70 -8.09 1.63
C LEU A 138 7.09 -9.39 2.15
N LYS A 139 6.60 -9.35 3.39
CA LYS A 139 5.75 -10.40 3.96
C LYS A 139 4.43 -9.78 4.37
N LEU A 140 3.35 -10.24 3.74
CA LEU A 140 2.02 -9.71 3.94
C LEU A 140 1.05 -10.85 4.27
N ASP A 141 0.19 -10.63 5.26
CA ASP A 141 -0.96 -11.48 5.50
C ASP A 141 -2.18 -10.75 4.95
N VAL A 142 -2.88 -11.38 4.01
CA VAL A 142 -4.00 -10.75 3.30
C VAL A 142 -5.27 -11.54 3.58
N VAL A 143 -6.33 -10.83 3.94
CA VAL A 143 -7.69 -11.37 4.02
C VAL A 143 -8.49 -10.83 2.84
N LYS A 144 -8.93 -11.75 1.96
CA LYS A 144 -9.75 -11.43 0.79
C LYS A 144 -10.91 -12.42 0.71
N ASN A 145 -12.14 -11.92 0.59
CA ASN A 145 -13.37 -12.72 0.54
C ASN A 145 -13.44 -13.74 1.70
N GLY A 146 -13.13 -13.31 2.92
CA GLY A 146 -13.06 -14.16 4.11
C GLY A 146 -11.93 -15.19 4.14
N THR A 147 -11.07 -15.26 3.13
CA THR A 147 -9.94 -16.19 3.06
C THR A 147 -8.63 -15.47 3.40
N ALA A 148 -7.91 -16.00 4.38
CA ALA A 148 -6.58 -15.51 4.75
C ALA A 148 -5.49 -16.28 3.99
N PHE A 149 -4.51 -15.55 3.45
CA PHE A 149 -3.33 -16.15 2.82
C PHE A 149 -2.08 -15.28 3.04
N HIS A 150 -0.93 -15.92 2.97
CA HIS A 150 0.36 -15.29 3.17
C HIS A 150 1.04 -15.04 1.82
N ILE A 151 1.65 -13.87 1.68
CA ILE A 151 2.43 -13.50 0.50
C ILE A 151 3.86 -13.22 0.97
N ASN A 152 4.82 -13.92 0.37
CA ASN A 152 6.25 -13.71 0.61
C ASN A 152 6.94 -13.32 -0.71
N TYR A 153 7.22 -12.03 -0.87
CA TYR A 153 8.08 -11.54 -1.95
C TYR A 153 9.51 -11.39 -1.39
N PRO A 154 10.56 -11.88 -2.07
CA PRO A 154 10.55 -12.37 -3.45
C PRO A 154 10.28 -13.89 -3.61
N ASP A 155 10.25 -14.65 -2.51
CA ASP A 155 10.33 -16.12 -2.56
C ASP A 155 9.18 -16.81 -3.34
N ASP A 156 7.98 -16.19 -3.39
CA ASP A 156 6.81 -16.70 -4.13
C ASP A 156 6.76 -16.28 -5.62
N PHE A 157 7.80 -15.60 -6.13
CA PHE A 157 7.78 -14.93 -7.43
C PHE A 157 8.96 -15.37 -8.32
N ALA A 158 8.68 -15.60 -9.61
CA ALA A 158 9.69 -16.05 -10.57
C ALA A 158 10.50 -14.90 -11.20
N ASP A 159 9.90 -13.72 -11.35
CA ASP A 159 10.55 -12.54 -11.92
C ASP A 159 10.73 -11.51 -10.82
N ILE A 160 11.98 -11.36 -10.37
CA ILE A 160 12.34 -10.55 -9.21
C ILE A 160 13.27 -9.45 -9.70
N ARG A 161 12.82 -8.20 -9.57
CA ARG A 161 13.71 -7.06 -9.81
C ARG A 161 14.76 -7.02 -8.71
N THR A 162 16.01 -6.90 -9.13
CA THR A 162 17.18 -6.79 -8.25
C THR A 162 17.99 -5.56 -8.63
N GLU A 163 18.64 -4.97 -7.64
CA GLU A 163 19.55 -3.84 -7.81
C GLU A 163 20.83 -4.07 -7.00
N LYS A 164 21.90 -3.35 -7.33
CA LYS A 164 23.14 -3.41 -6.55
C LYS A 164 22.95 -2.79 -5.17
N PHE A 165 23.49 -3.44 -4.15
CA PHE A 165 23.45 -2.97 -2.76
C PHE A 165 23.94 -1.52 -2.61
N VAL A 166 25.05 -1.17 -3.26
CA VAL A 166 25.62 0.18 -3.23
C VAL A 166 24.61 1.22 -3.73
N LYS A 167 23.90 0.91 -4.82
CA LYS A 167 22.92 1.83 -5.40
C LYS A 167 21.74 2.08 -4.47
N ILE A 168 21.21 1.04 -3.82
CA ILE A 168 20.08 1.20 -2.90
C ILE A 168 20.47 1.91 -1.61
N LYS A 169 21.74 1.77 -1.18
CA LYS A 169 22.26 2.46 0.00
C LYS A 169 22.45 3.96 -0.27
N GLU A 170 22.93 4.32 -1.46
CA GLU A 170 23.26 5.70 -1.81
C GLU A 170 22.08 6.47 -2.43
N ASN A 171 21.21 5.81 -3.18
CA ASN A 171 20.11 6.43 -3.91
C ASN A 171 18.74 5.96 -3.36
N ALA A 172 18.11 6.84 -2.58
CA ALA A 172 16.79 6.62 -2.01
C ALA A 172 15.70 6.35 -3.06
N SER A 173 15.75 7.00 -4.23
CA SER A 173 14.75 6.80 -5.28
C SER A 173 14.77 5.37 -5.82
N ILE A 174 15.96 4.80 -6.02
CA ILE A 174 16.10 3.40 -6.47
C ILE A 174 15.55 2.43 -5.41
N ALA A 175 15.83 2.69 -4.12
CA ALA A 175 15.33 1.88 -3.03
C ALA A 175 13.78 1.88 -2.99
N VAL A 176 13.16 3.05 -3.13
CA VAL A 176 11.70 3.20 -3.17
C VAL A 176 11.11 2.59 -4.44
N GLU A 177 11.73 2.77 -5.61
CA GLU A 177 11.31 2.13 -6.86
C GLU A 177 11.29 0.61 -6.76
N LEU A 178 12.27 0.02 -6.07
CA LEU A 178 12.34 -1.42 -5.87
C LEU A 178 11.18 -1.94 -4.99
N LEU A 179 10.81 -1.18 -3.95
CA LEU A 179 9.63 -1.47 -3.11
C LEU A 179 8.34 -1.31 -3.93
N ILE A 180 8.22 -0.24 -4.71
CA ILE A 180 7.06 0.00 -5.59
C ILE A 180 6.87 -1.15 -6.58
N HIS A 181 7.96 -1.60 -7.21
CA HIS A 181 7.92 -2.71 -8.15
C HIS A 181 7.43 -4.00 -7.47
N ALA A 182 7.91 -4.29 -6.25
CA ALA A 182 7.45 -5.45 -5.50
C ALA A 182 5.96 -5.37 -5.14
N ILE A 183 5.46 -4.18 -4.73
CA ILE A 183 4.03 -3.97 -4.48
C ILE A 183 3.23 -4.21 -5.77
N ASP A 184 3.67 -3.67 -6.90
CA ASP A 184 2.97 -3.81 -8.18
C ASP A 184 2.89 -5.29 -8.62
N GLU A 185 3.97 -6.05 -8.45
CA GLU A 185 3.98 -7.49 -8.75
C GLU A 185 3.07 -8.29 -7.80
N VAL A 186 3.09 -7.98 -6.49
CA VAL A 186 2.21 -8.59 -5.50
C VAL A 186 0.74 -8.35 -5.86
N ILE A 187 0.38 -7.09 -6.16
CA ILE A 187 -0.99 -6.73 -6.53
C ILE A 187 -1.41 -7.48 -7.79
N LYS A 188 -0.59 -7.41 -8.84
CA LYS A 188 -0.90 -8.01 -10.15
C LYS A 188 -1.07 -9.52 -10.05
N ARG A 189 -0.14 -10.24 -9.43
CA ARG A 189 -0.13 -11.71 -9.44
C ARG A 189 -1.00 -12.34 -8.36
N LYS A 190 -1.04 -11.77 -7.15
CA LYS A 190 -1.67 -12.43 -5.99
C LYS A 190 -3.01 -11.81 -5.62
N LEU A 191 -3.27 -10.53 -5.95
CA LEU A 191 -4.52 -9.86 -5.56
C LEU A 191 -5.51 -9.70 -6.70
N VAL A 192 -5.03 -9.46 -7.92
CA VAL A 192 -5.90 -9.34 -9.12
C VAL A 192 -6.15 -10.70 -9.76
N ASN A 193 -5.09 -11.47 -10.04
CA ASN A 193 -5.21 -12.74 -10.78
C ASN A 193 -5.68 -13.94 -9.94
N SER A 194 -5.91 -13.78 -8.64
CA SER A 194 -6.36 -14.89 -7.77
C SER A 194 -7.80 -15.35 -8.03
N ASN A 195 -8.54 -14.68 -8.92
CA ASN A 195 -9.92 -15.03 -9.27
C ASN A 195 -10.04 -16.18 -10.30
N HIS A 196 -8.94 -16.87 -10.64
CA HIS A 196 -8.94 -17.85 -11.73
C HIS A 196 -8.35 -19.23 -11.41
N ASN A 197 -8.01 -19.52 -10.14
CA ASN A 197 -7.61 -20.87 -9.73
C ASN A 197 -8.61 -21.42 -8.71
N SER A 198 -9.75 -21.85 -9.21
CA SER A 198 -10.70 -22.71 -8.52
C SER A 198 -11.20 -23.74 -9.53
N ASP A 199 -10.30 -24.64 -9.93
CA ASP A 199 -10.61 -25.89 -10.62
C ASP A 199 -9.91 -27.04 -9.86
#